data_AF-F1LIF4-F1
#
_entry.id   AF-F1LIF4-F1
#
_cell.length_a   1.000
_cell.length_b   1.000
_cell.length_c   1.000
_cell.angle_alpha   90.00
_cell.angle_beta   90.00
_cell.angle_gamma   90.00
#
_symmetry.space_group_name_H-M   'P 1'
#
loop_
_entity.id
_entity.type
_entity.pdbx_description
1 polymer ?
#
loop_
_entity_poly.entity_id
_entity_poly.type
_entity_poly.pdbx_seq_one_letter_code
_entity_poly.pdbx_strand_id
1 'polypeptide(L)' 'MRVTFRWIIDSRDDSAAERLARMQDGFSAFKCHTIMNCTKTCPKHLNPARAIGEIKMLLTKMKTKPAPLPTPANF' A
#
# COMPACT_ATOMS: atom_id res chain seq x y z
N MET A 1 -5.19 -0.47 -7.16
CA MET A 1 -4.67 -0.05 -5.83
C MET A 1 -4.81 -1.08 -4.71
N ARG A 2 -5.98 -1.67 -4.43
CA ARG A 2 -6.16 -2.50 -3.23
C ARG A 2 -5.26 -3.74 -3.19
N VAL A 3 -5.10 -4.42 -4.34
CA VAL A 3 -4.21 -5.57 -4.50
C VAL A 3 -2.74 -5.15 -4.38
N THR A 4 -2.39 -3.97 -4.90
CA THR A 4 -1.02 -3.46 -4.82
C THR A 4 -0.58 -3.19 -3.38
N PHE A 5 -1.44 -2.54 -2.57
CA PHE A 5 -1.13 -2.29 -1.16
C PHE A 5 -0.89 -3.58 -0.38
N ARG A 6 -1.67 -4.62 -0.66
CA ARG A 6 -1.55 -5.94 -0.01
C ARG A 6 -0.16 -6.56 -0.20
N TRP A 7 0.43 -6.41 -1.37
CA TRP A 7 1.79 -6.92 -1.64
C TRP A 7 2.86 -6.02 -1.03
N ILE A 8 2.69 -4.69 -1.11
CA ILE A 8 3.65 -3.73 -0.55
C ILE A 8 3.86 -3.94 0.96
N ILE A 9 2.78 -4.21 1.71
CA ILE A 9 2.85 -4.43 3.16
C ILE A 9 3.20 -5.87 3.56
N ASP A 10 3.23 -6.81 2.62
CA ASP A 10 3.54 -8.20 2.93
C ASP A 10 5.00 -8.30 3.32
N SER A 11 5.31 -8.76 4.54
CA SER A 11 6.70 -8.90 5.00
C SER A 11 7.50 -9.88 4.15
N ARG A 12 6.84 -10.77 3.40
CA ARG A 12 7.45 -11.78 2.53
C ARG A 12 7.79 -11.25 1.12
N ASP A 13 7.33 -10.05 0.77
CA ASP A 13 7.56 -9.45 -0.56
C ASP A 13 8.79 -8.55 -0.54
N ASP A 14 9.87 -8.92 -1.23
CA ASP A 14 11.10 -8.12 -1.28
C ASP A 14 11.03 -6.98 -2.32
N SER A 15 10.07 -7.02 -3.24
CA SER A 15 9.96 -6.09 -4.37
C SER A 15 9.10 -4.84 -4.10
N ALA A 16 8.99 -4.41 -2.83
CA ALA A 16 8.15 -3.27 -2.47
C ALA A 16 8.56 -1.96 -3.18
N ALA A 17 9.86 -1.74 -3.39
CA ALA A 17 10.39 -0.56 -4.07
C ALA A 17 9.98 -0.51 -5.56
N GLU A 18 10.08 -1.62 -6.27
CA GLU A 18 9.68 -1.73 -7.67
C GLU A 18 8.18 -1.49 -7.83
N ARG A 19 7.36 -2.04 -6.91
CA ARG A 19 5.91 -1.84 -6.90
C ARG A 19 5.53 -0.38 -6.66
N LEU A 20 6.26 0.32 -5.81
CA LEU A 20 6.06 1.75 -5.55
C LEU A 20 6.48 2.59 -6.78
N ALA A 21 7.61 2.27 -7.41
CA ALA A 21 8.08 2.96 -8.62
C ALA A 21 7.06 2.89 -9.76
N ARG A 22 6.38 1.75 -9.93
CA ARG A 22 5.30 1.58 -10.92
C ARG A 22 4.06 2.46 -10.68
N MET A 23 3.92 3.04 -9.49
CA MET A 23 2.81 3.93 -9.12
C MET A 23 3.25 5.37 -8.89
N GLN A 24 4.52 5.68 -9.18
CA GLN A 24 5.11 7.01 -9.04
C GLN A 24 4.76 7.92 -10.24
N ASP A 25 3.63 7.67 -10.89
CA ASP A 25 3.07 8.54 -11.92
C ASP A 25 1.95 9.42 -11.32
N GLY A 26 1.78 10.63 -11.86
CA GLY A 26 0.78 11.59 -11.39
C GLY A 26 -0.68 11.13 -11.54
N PHE A 27 -0.93 10.03 -12.26
CA PHE A 27 -2.27 9.54 -12.59
C PHE A 27 -2.70 8.35 -11.73
N SER A 28 -1.78 7.53 -11.23
CA SER A 28 -2.08 6.35 -10.42
C SER A 28 -2.52 6.75 -9.01
N ALA A 29 -1.62 6.71 -8.03
CA ALA A 29 -1.98 6.93 -6.63
C ALA A 29 -2.44 8.38 -6.36
N PHE A 30 -1.96 9.33 -7.15
CA PHE A 30 -2.19 10.76 -6.94
C PHE A 30 -3.55 11.27 -7.44
N LYS A 31 -4.25 10.56 -8.35
CA LYS A 31 -5.65 10.88 -8.72
C LYS A 31 -6.67 10.65 -7.60
N CYS A 32 -6.29 10.01 -6.50
CA CYS A 32 -7.19 9.84 -5.37
C CYS A 32 -7.39 11.18 -4.65
N HIS A 33 -8.54 11.82 -4.83
CA HIS A 33 -8.93 13.07 -4.15
C HIS A 33 -9.70 12.84 -2.84
N THR A 34 -9.49 11.69 -2.19
CA THR A 34 -10.08 11.39 -0.87
C THR A 34 -11.61 11.59 -0.80
N ILE A 35 -12.31 11.25 -1.89
CA ILE A 35 -13.79 11.34 -2.00
C ILE A 35 -14.49 10.27 -1.12
N MET A 36 -13.76 9.23 -0.69
CA MET A 36 -14.20 8.16 0.22
C MET A 36 -15.36 7.27 -0.27
N ASN A 37 -15.92 7.49 -1.46
CA ASN A 37 -16.94 6.63 -2.06
C ASN A 37 -16.53 5.15 -2.11
N CYS A 38 -15.25 4.87 -2.36
CA CYS A 38 -14.71 3.52 -2.43
C CYS A 38 -14.79 2.74 -1.11
N THR A 39 -14.73 3.42 0.03
CA THR A 39 -14.90 2.80 1.35
C THR A 39 -16.38 2.61 1.67
N LYS A 40 -17.22 3.59 1.36
CA LYS A 40 -18.67 3.54 1.63
C LYS A 40 -19.40 2.45 0.84
N THR A 41 -19.03 2.26 -0.42
CA THR A 41 -19.70 1.29 -1.32
C THR A 41 -19.17 -0.14 -1.19
N CYS A 42 -18.09 -0.37 -0.44
CA CYS A 42 -17.42 -1.67 -0.49
C CYS A 42 -18.30 -2.76 0.16
N PRO A 43 -18.77 -3.78 -0.61
CA PRO A 43 -19.63 -4.83 -0.08
C PRO A 43 -18.92 -5.78 0.89
N LYS A 44 -17.58 -5.68 0.96
CA LYS A 44 -16.72 -6.47 1.86
C LYS A 44 -16.29 -5.70 3.11
N HIS A 45 -16.86 -4.51 3.36
CA HIS A 45 -16.52 -3.66 4.51
C HIS A 45 -15.03 -3.34 4.68
N LEU A 46 -14.30 -3.36 3.57
CA LEU A 46 -12.88 -3.06 3.52
C LEU A 46 -12.68 -1.57 3.24
N ASN A 47 -11.55 -1.01 3.71
CA ASN A 47 -11.25 0.41 3.58
C ASN A 47 -10.14 0.68 2.53
N PRO A 48 -10.47 0.74 1.22
CA PRO A 48 -9.51 1.06 0.17
C PRO A 48 -8.97 2.49 0.28
N ALA A 49 -9.74 3.45 0.79
CA ALA A 49 -9.27 4.83 0.90
C ALA A 49 -8.07 4.94 1.87
N ARG A 50 -8.14 4.24 3.01
CA ARG A 50 -7.02 4.13 3.95
C ARG A 50 -5.78 3.52 3.30
N ALA A 51 -5.95 2.43 2.54
CA ALA A 51 -4.84 1.79 1.82
C ALA A 51 -4.16 2.73 0.82
N ILE A 52 -4.93 3.56 0.10
CA ILE A 52 -4.36 4.56 -0.82
C ILE A 52 -3.61 5.65 -0.07
N GLY A 53 -4.11 6.07 1.11
CA GLY A 53 -3.40 7.02 1.98
C GLY A 53 -2.03 6.49 2.42
N GLU A 54 -1.96 5.23 2.85
CA GLU A 54 -0.68 4.59 3.22
C GLU A 54 0.26 4.47 2.01
N ILE A 55 -0.24 4.13 0.81
CA ILE A 55 0.58 4.14 -0.42
C ILE A 55 1.15 5.53 -0.69
N LYS A 56 0.36 6.60 -0.53
CA LYS A 56 0.84 7.97 -0.70
C LYS A 56 1.95 8.31 0.30
N MET A 57 1.81 7.91 1.57
CA MET A 57 2.84 8.10 2.59
C MET A 57 4.15 7.38 2.24
N LEU A 58 4.07 6.17 1.67
CA LEU A 58 5.23 5.43 1.19
C LEU A 58 5.87 6.10 -0.04
N LEU A 59 5.06 6.60 -0.98
CA LEU A 59 5.55 7.31 -2.18
C LEU A 59 6.24 8.63 -1.84
N THR A 60 5.72 9.38 -0.85
CA THR A 60 6.34 10.63 -0.38
C THR A 60 7.46 10.39 0.63
N LYS A 61 7.84 9.14 0.89
CA LYS A 61 8.86 8.73 1.89
C LYS A 61 8.58 9.23 3.32
N MET A 62 7.32 9.52 3.65
CA MET A 62 6.90 9.83 5.03
C MET A 62 6.92 8.58 5.91
N LYS A 63 6.71 7.41 5.29
CA LYS A 63 6.87 6.09 5.92
C LYS A 63 7.74 5.22 5.03
N THR A 64 8.42 4.25 5.64
CA THR A 64 9.16 3.19 4.94
C THR A 64 8.61 1.83 5.36
N LYS A 65 8.78 0.83 4.49
CA LYS A 65 8.45 -0.56 4.85
C LYS A 65 9.46 -1.03 5.91
N PRO A 66 9.00 -1.55 7.07
CA PRO A 66 9.90 -2.11 8.07
C PRO A 66 10.57 -3.38 7.51
N ALA A 67 11.78 -3.67 7.98
CA ALA A 67 12.46 -4.91 7.68
C ALA A 67 11.62 -6.12 8.14
N PRO A 68 11.65 -7.25 7.41
CA PRO A 68 10.98 -8.46 7.87
C PRO A 68 11.56 -8.89 9.23
N LEU A 69 10.68 -9.43 10.08
CA LEU A 69 11.11 -10.01 11.35
C LEU A 69 12.04 -11.20 11.07
N PRO A 70 13.09 -11.40 11.88
CA PRO A 70 13.96 -12.56 11.73
C PRO A 70 13.15 -13.84 11.90
N THR A 71 13.45 -14.85 11.10
CA THR A 71 12.88 -16.19 11.27
C THR A 71 13.30 -16.73 12.64
N PRO A 72 12.36 -17.24 13.47
CA PRO A 72 12.71 -17.88 14.73
C PRO A 72 13.69 -19.05 14.50
N ALA A 73 14.60 -19.29 15.45
CA ALA A 73 15.64 -20.32 15.32
C ALA A 73 15.11 -21.76 15.13
N ASN A 74 13.80 -21.98 15.39
CA ASN A 74 13.13 -23.28 15.35
C ASN A 74 12.03 -23.33 14.27
N PHE A 75 12.10 -22.44 13.26
CA PHE A 75 11.18 -22.40 12.12
C PHE A 75 11.85 -22.91 10.85
#